data_AF-F6D2K4-F1
#
_entry.id   AF-F6D2K4-F1
#
_cell.length_a   1.000
_cell.length_b   1.000
_cell.length_c   1.000
_cell.angle_alpha   90.00
_cell.angle_beta   90.00
_cell.angle_gamma   90.00
#
_symmetry.space_group_name_H-M   'P 1'
#
loop_
_entity.id
_entity.type
_entity.pdbx_description
1 polymer ?
#
loop_
_entity_poly.entity_id
_entity_poly.type
_entity_poly.pdbx_seq_one_letter_code
_entity_poly.pdbx_strand_id
1 'polypeptide(L)'
;MVKFYEELNELFLGITNFLMGYNQSKILKNYFFEAFESFGYSNLIKNFFLSLNKEYKALNKENDENMSNLESVEKIAEFKLKYKNVLQDAKSGLSMSLNNKKIDEHCYNDFKYQIERHFPDFLEIILKIEQEIGIDELEVYLDNKKEELNDVGRSKGDFDSFVLTTALESYVNGRLGSPHDMIENLDRIVEVVVEKSLPKFSEDVFKSLKKKGRNMLVKQREYQEKFENSLYQKWKEPLDLLESLIRVSMEAGELHANKILENNDSNKFKKDALIKIHARALQISNEILILLKSGYADGANARWRSLHELAVISFFLLENDNEVSERYLKYEVVERFNEAKDYKNQCKKLGYPPIDKYKFDKLEEEKDKLCEIYDDNFNWSYGWIPSSILPDRSFKALEEHVNLNDLRPFYKFSSASVHGNSRGLYRLGVRDDYQDKVLLCGTSDYGLADPLETTAISLFHTTICLLNMEPDYESMFQIQLIKSFVDEIGPKAVKVQKKLEDMDHYNFWI
;
A
#
# COMPACT_ATOMS: atom_id res chain seq x y z
N MET A 1 -43.48 -31.21 30.43
CA MET A 1 -43.61 -30.31 29.27
C MET A 1 -42.81 -29.04 29.53
N VAL A 2 -43.18 -28.21 30.52
CA VAL A 2 -42.55 -26.91 30.85
C VAL A 2 -41.01 -26.95 30.97
N LYS A 3 -40.46 -27.87 31.78
CA LYS A 3 -39.01 -27.93 32.05
C LYS A 3 -38.12 -28.22 30.83
N PHE A 4 -38.59 -29.04 29.88
CA PHE A 4 -37.81 -29.42 28.70
C PHE A 4 -37.62 -28.24 27.74
N TYR A 5 -38.71 -27.53 27.44
CA TYR A 5 -38.67 -26.34 26.59
C TYR A 5 -37.99 -25.15 27.27
N GLU A 6 -38.04 -25.05 28.60
CA GLU A 6 -37.22 -24.08 29.36
C GLU A 6 -35.72 -24.32 29.15
N GLU A 7 -35.25 -25.57 29.29
CA GLU A 7 -33.84 -25.94 29.05
C GLU A 7 -33.41 -25.66 27.60
N LEU A 8 -34.28 -25.94 26.62
CA LEU A 8 -34.02 -25.60 25.21
C LEU A 8 -33.97 -24.08 24.97
N ASN A 9 -34.84 -23.31 25.61
CA ASN A 9 -34.84 -21.85 25.50
C ASN A 9 -33.56 -21.23 26.08
N GLU A 10 -33.07 -21.73 27.22
CA GLU A 10 -31.81 -21.27 27.81
C GLU A 10 -30.61 -21.56 26.89
N LEU A 11 -30.55 -22.77 26.33
CA LEU A 11 -29.51 -23.15 25.38
C LEU A 11 -29.56 -22.27 24.12
N PHE A 12 -30.75 -22.04 23.56
CA PHE A 12 -30.95 -21.20 22.39
C PHE A 12 -30.52 -19.75 22.66
N LEU A 13 -30.81 -19.21 23.84
CA LEU A 13 -30.34 -17.89 24.25
C LEU A 13 -28.80 -17.82 24.31
N GLY A 14 -28.15 -18.88 24.80
CA GLY A 14 -26.69 -18.99 24.77
C GLY A 14 -26.11 -18.92 23.36
N ILE A 15 -26.71 -19.65 22.41
CA ILE A 15 -26.30 -19.67 21.00
C ILE A 15 -26.45 -18.28 20.36
N THR A 16 -27.61 -17.64 20.55
CA THR A 16 -27.88 -16.33 19.96
C THR A 16 -26.93 -15.26 20.50
N ASN A 17 -26.67 -15.25 21.81
CA ASN A 17 -25.68 -14.37 22.43
C ASN A 17 -24.26 -14.58 21.88
N PHE A 18 -23.83 -15.82 21.68
CA PHE A 18 -22.54 -16.13 21.07
C PHE A 18 -22.46 -15.58 19.64
N LEU A 19 -23.48 -15.83 18.81
CA LEU A 19 -23.51 -15.38 17.41
C LEU A 19 -23.60 -13.86 17.26
N MET A 20 -24.09 -13.12 18.25
CA MET A 20 -24.05 -11.64 18.26
C MET A 20 -22.62 -11.06 18.29
N GLY A 21 -21.62 -11.87 18.68
CA GLY A 21 -20.21 -11.52 18.58
C GLY A 21 -19.66 -11.46 17.15
N TYR A 22 -20.38 -12.04 16.19
CA TYR A 22 -19.93 -12.25 14.81
C TYR A 22 -20.82 -11.52 13.79
N ASN A 23 -20.33 -11.37 12.56
CA ASN A 23 -21.12 -10.88 11.44
C ASN A 23 -22.20 -11.90 11.07
N GLN A 24 -23.29 -11.42 10.48
CA GLN A 24 -24.33 -12.31 9.97
C GLN A 24 -23.74 -13.32 8.98
N SER A 25 -23.82 -14.60 9.34
CA SER A 25 -23.29 -15.72 8.56
C SER A 25 -24.32 -16.83 8.43
N LYS A 26 -24.65 -17.19 7.19
CA LYS A 26 -25.54 -18.34 6.91
C LYS A 26 -24.89 -19.66 7.31
N ILE A 27 -23.56 -19.76 7.18
CA ILE A 27 -22.80 -20.97 7.52
C ILE A 27 -22.90 -21.23 9.02
N LEU A 28 -22.62 -20.22 9.84
CA LEU A 28 -22.67 -20.34 11.30
C LEU A 28 -24.11 -20.61 11.77
N LYS A 29 -25.09 -19.88 11.25
CA LYS A 29 -26.51 -20.07 11.59
C LYS A 29 -26.97 -21.51 11.35
N ASN A 30 -26.66 -22.05 10.17
CA ASN A 30 -27.03 -23.43 9.84
C ASN A 30 -26.38 -24.44 10.78
N TYR A 31 -25.08 -24.31 11.03
CA TYR A 31 -24.36 -25.22 11.93
C TYR A 31 -24.95 -25.22 13.34
N PHE A 32 -25.14 -24.03 13.93
CA PHE A 32 -25.64 -23.92 15.30
C PHE A 32 -27.09 -24.39 15.43
N PHE A 33 -27.91 -24.19 14.39
CA PHE A 33 -29.25 -24.75 14.36
C PHE A 33 -29.23 -26.28 14.30
N GLU A 34 -28.43 -26.89 13.42
CA GLU A 34 -28.31 -28.35 13.32
C GLU A 34 -27.80 -28.99 14.62
N ALA A 35 -26.89 -28.30 15.32
CA ALA A 35 -26.41 -28.71 16.64
C ALA A 35 -27.51 -28.59 17.71
N PHE A 36 -28.32 -27.53 17.67
CA PHE A 36 -29.44 -27.31 18.58
C PHE A 36 -30.56 -28.34 18.38
N GLU A 37 -30.92 -28.62 17.13
CA GLU A 37 -31.84 -29.71 16.75
C GLU A 37 -31.30 -31.05 17.26
N SER A 38 -30.01 -31.32 17.04
CA SER A 38 -29.34 -32.52 17.55
C SER A 38 -29.40 -32.66 19.06
N PHE A 39 -29.26 -31.56 19.79
CA PHE A 39 -29.39 -31.55 21.25
C PHE A 39 -30.80 -31.96 21.69
N GLY A 40 -31.84 -31.41 21.04
CA GLY A 40 -33.24 -31.70 21.35
C GLY A 40 -33.58 -33.19 21.27
N TYR A 41 -33.33 -33.81 20.11
CA TYR A 41 -33.60 -35.24 19.92
C TYR A 41 -32.65 -36.14 20.73
N SER A 42 -31.40 -35.73 20.93
CA SER A 42 -30.48 -36.47 21.80
C SER A 42 -30.93 -36.49 23.26
N ASN A 43 -31.61 -35.44 23.72
CA ASN A 43 -32.17 -35.38 25.06
C ASN A 43 -33.32 -36.40 25.23
N LEU A 44 -34.17 -36.59 24.21
CA LEU A 44 -35.18 -37.65 24.20
C LEU A 44 -34.56 -39.05 24.35
N ILE A 45 -33.53 -39.35 23.54
CA ILE A 45 -32.81 -40.62 23.60
C ILE A 45 -32.16 -40.80 24.98
N LYS A 46 -31.51 -39.76 25.53
CA LYS A 46 -30.90 -39.82 26.87
C LYS A 46 -31.94 -40.06 27.95
N ASN A 47 -33.09 -39.40 27.89
CA ASN A 47 -34.17 -39.58 28.87
C ASN A 47 -34.72 -41.02 28.81
N PHE A 48 -34.81 -41.61 27.63
CA PHE A 48 -35.15 -43.02 27.48
C PHE A 48 -34.14 -43.91 28.21
N PHE A 49 -32.83 -43.74 27.96
CA PHE A 49 -31.81 -44.53 28.66
C PHE A 49 -31.78 -44.27 30.18
N LEU A 50 -32.12 -43.07 30.65
CA LEU A 50 -32.23 -42.75 32.07
C LEU A 50 -33.43 -43.47 32.72
N SER A 51 -34.58 -43.46 32.06
CA SER A 51 -35.78 -44.18 32.52
C SER A 51 -35.56 -45.69 32.53
N LEU A 52 -34.98 -46.25 31.47
CA LEU A 52 -34.58 -47.65 31.39
C LEU A 52 -33.60 -48.04 32.52
N ASN A 53 -32.67 -47.14 32.87
CA ASN A 53 -31.75 -47.36 33.99
C ASN A 53 -32.45 -47.32 35.37
N LYS A 54 -33.50 -46.53 35.54
CA LYS A 54 -34.29 -46.49 36.77
C LYS A 54 -35.06 -47.80 36.96
N GLU A 55 -35.70 -48.29 35.90
CA GLU A 55 -36.38 -49.59 35.90
C GLU A 55 -35.40 -50.74 36.17
N TYR A 56 -34.25 -50.73 35.51
CA TYR A 56 -33.17 -51.69 35.77
C TYR A 56 -32.70 -51.70 37.23
N LYS A 57 -32.57 -50.52 37.85
CA LYS A 57 -32.18 -50.40 39.26
C LYS A 57 -33.29 -50.81 40.23
N ALA A 58 -34.55 -50.63 39.87
CA ALA A 58 -35.69 -51.10 40.66
C ALA A 58 -35.75 -52.64 40.66
N LEU A 59 -35.62 -53.26 39.47
CA LEU A 59 -35.58 -54.71 39.30
C LEU A 59 -34.40 -55.37 40.05
N ASN A 60 -33.22 -54.72 40.04
CA ASN A 60 -32.05 -55.22 40.77
C ASN A 60 -32.11 -55.04 42.30
N LYS A 61 -32.98 -54.16 42.83
CA LYS A 61 -33.20 -54.03 44.28
C LYS A 61 -34.19 -55.05 44.83
N GLU A 62 -35.05 -55.60 43.99
CA GLU A 62 -36.07 -56.61 44.33
C GLU A 62 -35.56 -58.05 44.12
N ASN A 63 -34.28 -58.21 43.77
CA ASN A 63 -33.69 -59.44 43.25
C ASN A 63 -33.21 -60.45 44.30
N ASP A 64 -33.86 -60.54 45.47
CA ASP A 64 -33.48 -61.60 46.42
C ASP A 64 -34.16 -62.96 46.18
N GLU A 65 -35.30 -63.11 45.46
CA GLU A 65 -35.91 -64.46 45.28
C GLU A 65 -36.69 -64.78 43.97
N ASN A 66 -36.70 -63.96 42.90
CA ASN A 66 -37.57 -64.20 41.72
C ASN A 66 -36.85 -64.40 40.35
N MET A 67 -37.09 -65.56 39.70
CA MET A 67 -36.53 -65.95 38.39
C MET A 67 -37.02 -65.08 37.20
N SER A 68 -38.19 -64.44 37.31
CA SER A 68 -38.75 -63.53 36.29
C SER A 68 -37.99 -62.21 36.14
N ASN A 69 -37.23 -61.79 37.17
CA ASN A 69 -36.47 -60.55 37.14
C ASN A 69 -35.11 -60.73 36.43
N LEU A 70 -34.57 -61.95 36.37
CA LEU A 70 -33.29 -62.25 35.71
C LEU A 70 -33.37 -62.05 34.18
N GLU A 71 -34.44 -62.55 33.56
CA GLU A 71 -34.68 -62.44 32.10
C GLU A 71 -34.84 -60.98 31.66
N SER A 72 -35.50 -60.16 32.47
CA SER A 72 -35.66 -58.72 32.25
C SER A 72 -34.32 -57.95 32.39
N VAL A 73 -33.47 -58.37 33.34
CA VAL A 73 -32.12 -57.79 33.55
C VAL A 73 -31.19 -58.10 32.38
N GLU A 74 -31.22 -59.32 31.83
CA GLU A 74 -30.43 -59.72 30.65
C GLU A 74 -30.88 -58.96 29.39
N LYS A 75 -32.18 -58.83 29.17
CA LYS A 75 -32.75 -58.10 28.02
C LYS A 75 -32.36 -56.62 28.01
N ILE A 76 -32.33 -55.96 29.17
CA ILE A 76 -31.85 -54.57 29.31
C ILE A 76 -30.34 -54.46 29.03
N ALA A 77 -29.54 -55.46 29.44
CA ALA A 77 -28.11 -55.47 29.18
C ALA A 77 -27.80 -55.66 27.68
N GLU A 78 -28.51 -56.58 27.01
CA GLU A 78 -28.42 -56.79 25.56
C GLU A 78 -28.79 -55.51 24.79
N PHE A 79 -29.88 -54.84 25.18
CA PHE A 79 -30.31 -53.58 24.60
C PHE A 79 -29.20 -52.52 24.68
N LYS A 80 -28.62 -52.31 25.86
CA LYS A 80 -27.55 -51.31 26.05
C LYS A 80 -26.32 -51.60 25.19
N LEU A 81 -25.99 -52.87 24.98
CA LEU A 81 -24.89 -53.27 24.11
C LEU A 81 -25.20 -52.94 22.65
N LYS A 82 -26.40 -53.31 22.17
CA LYS A 82 -26.84 -53.10 20.79
C LYS A 82 -26.92 -51.61 20.41
N TYR A 83 -27.41 -50.77 21.32
CA TYR A 83 -27.61 -49.33 21.07
C TYR A 83 -26.51 -48.44 21.67
N LYS A 84 -25.32 -49.02 21.98
CA LYS A 84 -24.17 -48.28 22.51
C LYS A 84 -23.76 -47.10 21.62
N ASN A 85 -23.75 -47.30 20.31
CA ASN A 85 -23.38 -46.26 19.34
C ASN A 85 -24.42 -45.14 19.30
N VAL A 86 -25.72 -45.46 19.35
CA VAL A 86 -26.80 -44.46 19.42
C VAL A 86 -26.68 -43.62 20.69
N LEU A 87 -26.35 -44.24 21.83
CA LEU A 87 -26.08 -43.51 23.07
C LEU A 87 -24.82 -42.62 22.97
N GLN A 88 -23.80 -43.06 22.24
CA GLN A 88 -22.59 -42.26 22.00
C GLN A 88 -22.87 -41.07 21.09
N ASP A 89 -23.64 -41.26 20.03
CA ASP A 89 -24.09 -40.19 19.14
C ASP A 89 -24.97 -39.18 19.91
N ALA A 90 -25.88 -39.67 20.76
CA ALA A 90 -26.72 -38.81 21.60
C ALA A 90 -25.89 -38.00 22.60
N LYS A 91 -24.82 -38.59 23.16
CA LYS A 91 -23.88 -37.83 24.00
C LYS A 91 -23.15 -36.73 23.21
N SER A 92 -22.78 -36.99 21.95
CA SER A 92 -22.20 -35.97 21.06
C SER A 92 -23.19 -34.84 20.78
N GLY A 93 -24.43 -35.17 20.43
CA GLY A 93 -25.49 -34.18 20.19
C GLY A 93 -25.78 -33.32 21.41
N LEU A 94 -25.77 -33.90 22.61
CA LEU A 94 -25.91 -33.17 23.88
C LEU A 94 -24.75 -32.21 24.20
N SER A 95 -23.60 -32.41 23.56
CA SER A 95 -22.45 -31.49 23.65
C SER A 95 -22.44 -30.43 22.56
N MET A 96 -23.52 -30.28 21.79
CA MET A 96 -23.60 -29.37 20.63
C MET A 96 -22.55 -29.66 19.56
N SER A 97 -22.14 -30.93 19.43
CA SER A 97 -21.12 -31.36 18.49
C SER A 97 -21.70 -32.22 17.38
N LEU A 98 -21.42 -31.83 16.13
CA LEU A 98 -21.81 -32.54 14.91
C LEU A 98 -20.70 -33.45 14.35
N ASN A 99 -19.66 -33.75 15.14
CA ASN A 99 -18.49 -34.49 14.67
C ASN A 99 -18.78 -35.98 14.33
N ASN A 100 -19.75 -36.60 15.02
CA ASN A 100 -20.14 -38.00 14.77
C ASN A 100 -21.30 -38.09 13.78
N LYS A 101 -22.53 -37.98 14.29
CA LYS A 101 -23.77 -38.04 13.54
C LYS A 101 -24.73 -36.97 14.05
N LYS A 102 -25.35 -36.23 13.13
CA LYS A 102 -26.49 -35.35 13.43
C LYS A 102 -27.66 -36.22 13.91
N ILE A 103 -28.27 -35.89 15.05
CA ILE A 103 -29.46 -36.59 15.54
C ILE A 103 -30.67 -35.72 15.26
N ASP A 104 -31.33 -35.96 14.15
CA ASP A 104 -32.58 -35.28 13.78
C ASP A 104 -33.81 -36.15 14.09
N GLU A 105 -34.97 -35.62 13.74
CA GLU A 105 -36.25 -36.31 13.87
C GLU A 105 -36.23 -37.70 13.21
N HIS A 106 -35.64 -37.80 12.01
CA HIS A 106 -35.55 -39.08 11.30
C HIS A 106 -34.73 -40.10 12.11
N CYS A 107 -33.59 -39.68 12.67
CA CYS A 107 -32.78 -40.55 13.53
C CYS A 107 -33.54 -41.01 14.79
N TYR A 108 -34.31 -40.11 15.40
CA TYR A 108 -35.14 -40.45 16.56
C TYR A 108 -36.27 -41.42 16.19
N ASN A 109 -36.96 -41.19 15.08
CA ASN A 109 -38.04 -42.04 14.58
C ASN A 109 -37.52 -43.44 14.18
N ASP A 110 -36.34 -43.53 13.57
CA ASP A 110 -35.70 -44.83 13.32
C ASP A 110 -35.37 -45.53 14.64
N PHE A 111 -34.79 -44.84 15.62
CA PHE A 111 -34.53 -45.40 16.95
C PHE A 111 -35.80 -45.96 17.60
N LYS A 112 -36.91 -45.20 17.57
CA LYS A 112 -38.22 -45.63 18.05
C LYS A 112 -38.74 -46.86 17.31
N TYR A 113 -38.69 -46.85 15.98
CA TYR A 113 -39.11 -47.98 15.15
C TYR A 113 -38.31 -49.26 15.45
N GLN A 114 -36.99 -49.14 15.64
CA GLN A 114 -36.14 -50.27 15.99
C GLN A 114 -36.49 -50.84 17.38
N ILE A 115 -36.88 -49.98 18.33
CA ILE A 115 -37.37 -50.40 19.64
C ILE A 115 -38.70 -51.13 19.52
N GLU A 116 -39.67 -50.57 18.81
CA GLU A 116 -40.97 -51.19 18.58
C GLU A 116 -40.83 -52.60 17.96
N ARG A 117 -39.91 -52.76 17.01
CA ARG A 117 -39.69 -54.03 16.30
C ARG A 117 -38.96 -55.09 17.12
N HIS A 118 -37.97 -54.70 17.92
CA HIS A 118 -37.04 -55.65 18.55
C HIS A 118 -37.15 -55.71 20.08
N PHE A 119 -37.68 -54.67 20.72
CA PHE A 119 -37.83 -54.53 22.17
C PHE A 119 -39.16 -53.83 22.50
N PRO A 120 -40.32 -54.39 22.09
CA PRO A 120 -41.63 -53.73 22.22
C PRO A 120 -41.97 -53.37 23.67
N ASP A 121 -41.49 -54.13 24.65
CA ASP A 121 -41.70 -53.87 26.08
C ASP A 121 -41.14 -52.51 26.54
N PHE A 122 -40.18 -51.93 25.81
CA PHE A 122 -39.61 -50.61 26.12
C PHE A 122 -40.34 -49.47 25.41
N LEU A 123 -41.30 -49.76 24.54
CA LEU A 123 -42.04 -48.74 23.81
C LEU A 123 -42.87 -47.85 24.75
N GLU A 124 -43.39 -48.40 25.85
CA GLU A 124 -44.14 -47.63 26.84
C GLU A 124 -43.30 -46.50 27.47
N ILE A 125 -42.00 -46.73 27.64
CA ILE A 125 -41.04 -45.72 28.13
C ILE A 125 -40.95 -44.54 27.15
N ILE A 126 -40.90 -44.84 25.84
CA ILE A 126 -40.87 -43.81 24.79
C ILE A 126 -42.16 -43.02 24.81
N LEU A 127 -43.31 -43.69 24.79
CA LEU A 127 -44.62 -43.03 24.75
C LEU A 127 -44.82 -42.10 25.95
N LYS A 128 -44.37 -42.53 27.14
CA LYS A 128 -44.41 -41.71 28.35
C LYS A 128 -43.52 -40.47 28.23
N ILE A 129 -42.29 -40.60 27.73
CA ILE A 129 -41.38 -39.47 27.51
C ILE A 129 -41.96 -38.50 26.48
N GLU A 130 -42.50 -39.01 25.38
CA GLU A 130 -43.13 -38.22 24.32
C GLU A 130 -44.34 -37.44 24.84
N GLN A 131 -45.19 -38.07 25.65
CA GLN A 131 -46.33 -37.42 26.28
C GLN A 131 -45.90 -36.39 27.34
N GLU A 132 -44.90 -36.71 28.17
CA GLU A 132 -44.36 -35.79 29.18
C GLU A 132 -43.74 -34.55 28.52
N ILE A 133 -43.12 -34.71 27.37
CA ILE A 133 -42.42 -33.63 26.66
C ILE A 133 -43.36 -32.88 25.70
N GLY A 134 -44.39 -33.53 25.16
CA GLY A 134 -45.21 -32.98 24.08
C GLY A 134 -44.45 -33.00 22.76
N ILE A 135 -44.05 -34.20 22.30
CA ILE A 135 -43.23 -34.35 21.09
C ILE A 135 -43.89 -33.78 19.83
N ASP A 136 -45.22 -33.80 19.75
CA ASP A 136 -45.98 -33.26 18.61
C ASP A 136 -45.79 -31.73 18.45
N GLU A 137 -45.35 -31.05 19.51
CA GLU A 137 -45.05 -29.61 19.48
C GLU A 137 -43.57 -29.31 19.19
N LEU A 138 -42.69 -30.32 19.23
CA LEU A 138 -41.24 -30.15 19.13
C LEU A 138 -40.81 -29.68 17.74
N GLU A 139 -41.40 -30.24 16.68
CA GLU A 139 -41.11 -29.85 15.30
C GLU A 139 -41.46 -28.37 15.08
N VAL A 140 -42.68 -27.98 15.47
CA VAL A 140 -43.15 -26.58 15.40
C VAL A 140 -42.26 -25.65 16.23
N TYR A 141 -41.85 -26.07 17.42
CA TYR A 141 -40.93 -25.31 18.27
C TYR A 141 -39.57 -25.10 17.58
N LEU A 142 -38.97 -26.15 17.01
CA LEU A 142 -37.67 -26.08 16.34
C LEU A 142 -37.72 -25.21 15.09
N ASP A 143 -38.79 -25.30 14.30
CA ASP A 143 -38.98 -24.44 13.12
C ASP A 143 -39.07 -22.96 13.50
N ASN A 144 -39.83 -22.61 14.53
CA ASN A 144 -39.88 -21.24 15.06
C ASN A 144 -38.48 -20.75 15.50
N LYS A 145 -37.71 -21.60 16.17
CA LYS A 145 -36.34 -21.26 16.60
C LYS A 145 -35.37 -21.10 15.43
N LYS A 146 -35.57 -21.83 14.34
CA LYS A 146 -34.81 -21.65 13.10
C LYS A 146 -35.03 -20.26 12.50
N GLU A 147 -36.29 -19.80 12.50
CA GLU A 147 -36.64 -18.47 12.02
C GLU A 147 -36.03 -17.37 12.89
N GLU A 148 -36.12 -17.50 14.22
CA GLU A 148 -35.49 -16.56 15.16
C GLU A 148 -33.97 -16.41 14.92
N LEU A 149 -33.28 -17.49 14.51
CA LEU A 149 -31.84 -17.47 14.26
C LEU A 149 -31.45 -16.71 12.98
N ASN A 150 -32.39 -16.51 12.04
CA ASN A 150 -32.11 -15.87 10.76
C ASN A 150 -31.71 -14.40 10.88
N ASP A 151 -32.13 -13.71 11.94
CA ASP A 151 -31.82 -12.30 12.17
C ASP A 151 -30.61 -12.06 13.06
N VAL A 152 -30.01 -13.12 13.61
CA VAL A 152 -28.90 -13.03 14.57
C VAL A 152 -27.57 -12.69 13.88
N GLY A 153 -26.75 -11.88 14.55
CA GLY A 153 -25.43 -11.44 14.10
C GLY A 153 -25.39 -9.98 13.66
N ARG A 154 -24.18 -9.42 13.58
CA ARG A 154 -23.98 -8.00 13.26
C ARG A 154 -24.20 -7.74 11.77
N SER A 155 -24.99 -6.72 11.44
CA SER A 155 -25.26 -6.29 10.06
C SER A 155 -24.13 -5.48 9.44
N LYS A 156 -23.23 -4.93 10.27
CA LYS A 156 -22.07 -4.11 9.88
C LYS A 156 -20.91 -4.36 10.84
N GLY A 157 -20.05 -5.31 10.50
CA GLY A 157 -18.82 -5.56 11.24
C GLY A 157 -17.67 -4.66 10.81
N ASP A 158 -16.80 -4.32 11.76
CA ASP A 158 -15.44 -3.88 11.49
C ASP A 158 -14.58 -5.03 10.93
N PHE A 159 -13.32 -4.72 10.60
CA PHE A 159 -12.39 -5.71 10.07
C PHE A 159 -12.19 -6.90 11.02
N ASP A 160 -12.16 -6.65 12.32
CA ASP A 160 -11.90 -7.68 13.34
C ASP A 160 -13.06 -8.68 13.44
N SER A 161 -14.29 -8.19 13.49
CA SER A 161 -15.48 -9.05 13.49
C SER A 161 -15.63 -9.84 12.18
N PHE A 162 -15.24 -9.27 11.04
CA PHE A 162 -15.17 -10.01 9.79
C PHE A 162 -14.16 -11.16 9.86
N VAL A 163 -12.92 -10.88 10.30
CA VAL A 163 -11.87 -11.90 10.43
C VAL A 163 -12.30 -13.03 11.37
N LEU A 164 -12.86 -12.70 12.54
CA LEU A 164 -13.35 -13.68 13.50
C LEU A 164 -14.51 -14.53 12.95
N THR A 165 -15.42 -13.91 12.18
CA THR A 165 -16.53 -14.63 11.55
C THR A 165 -16.01 -15.62 10.52
N THR A 166 -15.13 -15.18 9.63
CA THR A 166 -14.56 -16.03 8.58
C THR A 166 -13.67 -17.14 9.14
N ALA A 167 -12.95 -16.85 10.24
CA ALA A 167 -12.19 -17.83 10.99
C ALA A 167 -13.09 -18.94 11.54
N LEU A 168 -14.17 -18.55 12.22
CA LEU A 168 -15.13 -19.50 12.76
C LEU A 168 -15.83 -20.26 11.63
N GLU A 169 -16.31 -19.60 10.57
CA GLU A 169 -16.93 -20.26 9.39
C GLU A 169 -16.04 -21.35 8.80
N SER A 170 -14.75 -21.07 8.68
CA SER A 170 -13.77 -22.01 8.14
C SER A 170 -13.53 -23.18 9.08
N TYR A 171 -13.50 -22.93 10.40
CA TYR A 171 -13.36 -23.95 11.42
C TYR A 171 -14.55 -24.93 11.41
N VAL A 172 -15.78 -24.41 11.37
CA VAL A 172 -16.98 -25.26 11.37
C VAL A 172 -17.17 -26.02 10.05
N ASN A 173 -16.85 -25.41 8.91
CA ASN A 173 -16.88 -26.11 7.61
C ASN A 173 -15.83 -27.23 7.50
N GLY A 174 -14.70 -27.11 8.21
CA GLY A 174 -13.65 -28.12 8.24
C GLY A 174 -13.96 -29.35 9.10
N ARG A 175 -15.08 -29.35 9.86
CA ARG A 175 -15.43 -30.36 10.90
C ARG A 175 -14.29 -30.58 11.91
N LEU A 176 -13.58 -29.52 12.27
CA LEU A 176 -12.39 -29.58 13.12
C LEU A 176 -12.69 -29.65 14.62
N GLY A 177 -13.97 -29.61 15.02
CA GLY A 177 -14.39 -29.60 16.43
C GLY A 177 -15.74 -28.92 16.65
N SER A 178 -16.17 -28.85 17.92
CA SER A 178 -17.28 -27.98 18.31
C SER A 178 -16.77 -26.54 18.47
N PRO A 179 -17.62 -25.50 18.32
CA PRO A 179 -17.23 -24.11 18.54
C PRO A 179 -16.63 -23.82 19.93
N HIS A 180 -16.90 -24.67 20.93
CA HIS A 180 -16.29 -24.58 22.26
C HIS A 180 -14.81 -25.04 22.26
N ASP A 181 -14.41 -25.90 21.32
CA ASP A 181 -13.04 -26.39 21.13
C ASP A 181 -12.19 -25.44 20.25
N MET A 182 -12.80 -24.35 19.78
CA MET A 182 -12.17 -23.36 18.89
C MET A 182 -10.95 -22.69 19.55
N ILE A 183 -11.05 -22.39 20.85
CA ILE A 183 -9.96 -21.75 21.62
C ILE A 183 -8.73 -22.66 21.70
N GLU A 184 -8.94 -23.98 21.78
CA GLU A 184 -7.86 -24.97 21.85
C GLU A 184 -7.20 -25.25 20.50
N ASN A 185 -7.81 -24.79 19.39
CA ASN A 185 -7.34 -25.04 18.01
C ASN A 185 -6.98 -23.75 17.26
N LEU A 186 -6.66 -22.67 17.99
CA LEU A 186 -6.44 -21.33 17.43
C LEU A 186 -5.39 -21.31 16.29
N ASP A 187 -4.29 -22.06 16.43
CA ASP A 187 -3.20 -22.11 15.45
C ASP A 187 -3.66 -22.63 14.07
N ARG A 188 -4.46 -23.71 14.06
CA ARG A 188 -5.04 -24.27 12.82
C ARG A 188 -6.04 -23.33 12.18
N ILE A 189 -6.77 -22.56 12.98
CA ILE A 189 -7.74 -21.58 12.49
C ILE A 189 -7.01 -20.42 11.81
N VAL A 190 -5.94 -19.90 12.44
CA VAL A 190 -5.10 -18.86 11.84
C VAL A 190 -4.52 -19.33 10.51
N GLU A 191 -4.00 -20.56 10.45
CA GLU A 191 -3.47 -21.15 9.21
C GLU A 191 -4.52 -21.18 8.09
N VAL A 192 -5.74 -21.67 8.39
CA VAL A 192 -6.83 -21.73 7.39
C VAL A 192 -7.29 -20.34 6.96
N VAL A 193 -7.37 -19.37 7.88
CA VAL A 193 -7.74 -17.98 7.56
C VAL A 193 -6.70 -17.34 6.65
N VAL A 194 -5.42 -17.52 6.95
CA VAL A 194 -4.32 -16.97 6.15
C VAL A 194 -4.26 -17.61 4.77
N GLU A 195 -4.41 -18.94 4.67
CA GLU A 195 -4.27 -19.64 3.40
C GLU A 195 -5.46 -19.47 2.45
N LYS A 196 -6.68 -19.47 2.99
CA LYS A 196 -7.90 -19.56 2.15
C LYS A 196 -8.71 -18.27 2.13
N SER A 197 -8.78 -17.58 3.25
CA SER A 197 -9.72 -16.46 3.42
C SER A 197 -9.09 -15.12 3.11
N LEU A 198 -7.85 -14.90 3.53
CA LEU A 198 -7.12 -13.66 3.29
C LEU A 198 -6.93 -13.34 1.80
N PRO A 199 -6.56 -14.30 0.91
CA PRO A 199 -6.44 -14.02 -0.52
C PRO A 199 -7.77 -13.63 -1.16
N LYS A 200 -8.85 -14.36 -0.84
CA LYS A 200 -10.20 -14.09 -1.36
C LYS A 200 -10.71 -12.73 -0.90
N PHE A 201 -10.53 -12.38 0.37
CA PHE A 201 -10.91 -11.08 0.90
C PHE A 201 -10.13 -9.94 0.23
N SER A 202 -8.81 -10.08 0.09
CA SER A 202 -7.97 -9.11 -0.62
C SER A 202 -8.47 -8.89 -2.05
N GLU A 203 -8.86 -9.97 -2.75
CA GLU A 203 -9.43 -9.91 -4.08
C GLU A 203 -10.78 -9.15 -4.12
N ASP A 204 -11.65 -9.39 -3.15
CA ASP A 204 -12.95 -8.73 -3.06
C ASP A 204 -12.83 -7.24 -2.73
N VAL A 205 -11.92 -6.87 -1.81
CA VAL A 205 -11.56 -5.46 -1.54
C VAL A 205 -10.98 -4.81 -2.78
N PHE A 206 -10.06 -5.48 -3.48
CA PHE A 206 -9.49 -4.98 -4.73
C PHE A 206 -10.56 -4.73 -5.80
N LYS A 207 -11.49 -5.68 -6.01
CA LYS A 207 -12.62 -5.52 -6.97
C LYS A 207 -13.50 -4.33 -6.58
N SER A 208 -13.78 -4.16 -5.29
CA SER A 208 -14.56 -3.04 -4.75
C SER A 208 -13.85 -1.69 -4.98
N LEU A 209 -12.56 -1.61 -4.64
CA LEU A 209 -11.73 -0.42 -4.87
C LEU A 209 -11.62 -0.10 -6.37
N LYS A 210 -11.45 -1.10 -7.24
CA LYS A 210 -11.42 -0.91 -8.69
C LYS A 210 -12.75 -0.37 -9.22
N LYS A 211 -13.88 -0.88 -8.71
CA LYS A 211 -15.23 -0.41 -9.08
C LYS A 211 -15.48 1.03 -8.64
N LYS A 212 -15.06 1.39 -7.42
CA LYS A 212 -15.21 2.76 -6.86
C LYS A 212 -14.11 3.73 -7.28
N GLY A 213 -13.00 3.22 -7.79
CA GLY A 213 -11.76 3.95 -8.03
C GLY A 213 -11.92 5.10 -9.02
N ARG A 214 -12.77 4.94 -10.04
CA ARG A 214 -13.06 6.03 -10.98
C ARG A 214 -13.58 7.28 -10.27
N ASN A 215 -14.57 7.14 -9.39
CA ASN A 215 -15.15 8.28 -8.67
C ASN A 215 -14.15 8.88 -7.66
N MET A 216 -13.35 8.04 -7.00
CA MET A 216 -12.29 8.48 -6.10
C MET A 216 -11.25 9.33 -6.84
N LEU A 217 -10.79 8.86 -8.01
CA LEU A 217 -9.81 9.57 -8.84
C LEU A 217 -10.36 10.86 -9.45
N VAL A 218 -11.64 10.89 -9.86
CA VAL A 218 -12.29 12.12 -10.35
C VAL A 218 -12.31 13.17 -9.25
N LYS A 219 -12.75 12.82 -8.04
CA LYS A 219 -12.74 13.74 -6.89
C LYS A 219 -11.33 14.25 -6.60
N GLN A 220 -10.33 13.37 -6.59
CA GLN A 220 -8.94 13.77 -6.36
C GLN A 220 -8.45 14.79 -7.40
N ARG A 221 -8.78 14.60 -8.68
CA ARG A 221 -8.42 15.54 -9.75
C ARG A 221 -9.11 16.89 -9.60
N GLU A 222 -10.39 16.89 -9.22
CA GLU A 222 -11.13 18.14 -8.94
C GLU A 222 -10.53 18.89 -7.73
N TYR A 223 -10.07 18.18 -6.69
CA TYR A 223 -9.36 18.79 -5.57
C TYR A 223 -8.03 19.40 -6.01
N GLN A 224 -7.24 18.65 -6.80
CA GLN A 224 -5.98 19.12 -7.34
C GLN A 224 -6.16 20.38 -8.19
N GLU A 225 -7.12 20.38 -9.11
CA GLU A 225 -7.37 21.52 -10.00
C GLU A 225 -7.78 22.78 -9.21
N LYS A 226 -8.63 22.64 -8.19
CA LYS A 226 -9.00 23.76 -7.30
C LYS A 226 -7.79 24.30 -6.54
N PHE A 227 -6.95 23.39 -6.03
CA PHE A 227 -5.73 23.75 -5.33
C PHE A 227 -4.78 24.53 -6.26
N GLU A 228 -4.49 24.00 -7.45
CA GLU A 228 -3.59 24.62 -8.43
C GLU A 228 -4.09 26.00 -8.86
N ASN A 229 -5.39 26.16 -9.07
CA ASN A 229 -6.00 27.46 -9.35
C ASN A 229 -5.78 28.43 -8.18
N SER A 230 -6.01 28.01 -6.94
CA SER A 230 -5.79 28.85 -5.76
C SER A 230 -4.31 29.23 -5.59
N LEU A 231 -3.40 28.27 -5.77
CA LEU A 231 -1.95 28.49 -5.72
C LEU A 231 -1.55 29.52 -6.78
N TYR A 232 -2.00 29.32 -8.03
CA TYR A 232 -1.68 30.23 -9.12
C TYR A 232 -2.20 31.63 -8.84
N GLN A 233 -3.41 31.82 -8.30
CA GLN A 233 -3.88 33.17 -7.95
C GLN A 233 -2.99 33.86 -6.91
N LYS A 234 -2.43 33.12 -5.95
CA LYS A 234 -1.51 33.67 -4.93
C LYS A 234 -0.14 34.02 -5.52
N TRP A 235 0.39 33.15 -6.38
CA TRP A 235 1.74 33.20 -6.92
C TRP A 235 1.82 33.73 -8.37
N LYS A 236 0.72 34.27 -8.89
CA LYS A 236 0.56 34.62 -10.31
C LYS A 236 1.73 35.44 -10.85
N GLU A 237 2.03 36.55 -10.19
CA GLU A 237 3.00 37.53 -10.66
C GLU A 237 4.41 36.91 -10.84
N PRO A 238 5.04 36.29 -9.82
CA PRO A 238 6.36 35.66 -10.02
C PRO A 238 6.32 34.43 -10.93
N LEU A 239 5.21 33.67 -10.99
CA LEU A 239 5.08 32.52 -11.92
C LEU A 239 5.01 32.98 -13.38
N ASP A 240 4.23 34.02 -13.68
CA ASP A 240 4.11 34.59 -15.03
C ASP A 240 5.44 35.19 -15.47
N LEU A 241 6.19 35.83 -14.56
CA LEU A 241 7.54 36.35 -14.83
C LEU A 241 8.53 35.22 -15.13
N LEU A 242 8.53 34.12 -14.37
CA LEU A 242 9.41 32.98 -14.64
C LEU A 242 9.08 32.33 -15.99
N GLU A 243 7.80 32.14 -16.30
CA GLU A 243 7.35 31.61 -17.59
C GLU A 243 7.79 32.50 -18.76
N SER A 244 7.68 33.82 -18.58
CA SER A 244 8.16 34.80 -19.55
C SER A 244 9.69 34.75 -19.71
N LEU A 245 10.43 34.65 -18.61
CA LEU A 245 11.89 34.50 -18.62
C LEU A 245 12.33 33.26 -19.40
N ILE A 246 11.67 32.12 -19.18
CA ILE A 246 11.93 30.87 -19.92
C ILE A 246 11.69 31.09 -21.42
N ARG A 247 10.58 31.72 -21.78
CA ARG A 247 10.25 31.98 -23.18
C ARG A 247 11.25 32.90 -23.87
N VAL A 248 11.58 34.03 -23.24
CA VAL A 248 12.54 35.01 -23.79
C VAL A 248 13.93 34.39 -23.90
N SER A 249 14.35 33.59 -22.91
CA SER A 249 15.64 32.89 -22.94
C SER A 249 15.72 31.86 -24.07
N MET A 250 14.60 31.17 -24.36
CA MET A 250 14.50 30.24 -25.48
C MET A 250 14.66 30.96 -26.82
N GLU A 251 13.90 32.04 -27.03
CA GLU A 251 13.93 32.80 -28.29
C GLU A 251 15.30 33.45 -28.51
N ALA A 252 15.89 34.04 -27.47
CA ALA A 252 17.24 34.61 -27.51
C ALA A 252 18.30 33.55 -27.83
N GLY A 253 18.25 32.41 -27.14
CA GLY A 253 19.19 31.31 -27.36
C GLY A 253 19.09 30.69 -28.76
N GLU A 254 17.87 30.50 -29.28
CA GLU A 254 17.66 29.98 -30.63
C GLU A 254 18.21 30.92 -31.71
N LEU A 255 17.85 32.21 -31.62
CA LEU A 255 18.35 33.23 -32.55
C LEU A 255 19.88 33.30 -32.54
N HIS A 256 20.49 33.31 -31.35
CA HIS A 256 21.93 33.40 -31.21
C HIS A 256 22.65 32.12 -31.67
N ALA A 257 22.12 30.95 -31.32
CA ALA A 257 22.66 29.66 -31.76
C ALA A 257 22.69 29.55 -33.29
N ASN A 258 21.61 29.96 -33.96
CA ASN A 258 21.56 29.94 -35.43
C ASN A 258 22.64 30.83 -36.05
N LYS A 259 22.88 32.02 -35.51
CA LYS A 259 23.96 32.93 -35.98
C LYS A 259 25.35 32.32 -35.82
N ILE A 260 25.70 31.81 -34.63
CA ILE A 260 27.06 31.36 -34.35
C ILE A 260 27.40 30.02 -35.03
N LEU A 261 26.38 29.25 -35.45
CA LEU A 261 26.54 28.00 -36.21
C LEU A 261 26.86 28.23 -37.70
N GLU A 262 26.49 29.38 -38.27
CA GLU A 262 26.83 29.75 -39.65
C GLU A 262 28.33 30.05 -39.82
N ASN A 263 29.01 30.39 -38.72
CA ASN A 263 30.44 30.71 -38.70
C ASN A 263 31.31 29.44 -38.53
N ASN A 264 32.02 29.05 -39.59
CA ASN A 264 33.06 28.01 -39.50
C ASN A 264 34.30 28.54 -38.75
N ASP A 265 34.42 28.25 -37.45
CA ASP A 265 35.55 28.70 -36.63
C ASP A 265 36.12 27.59 -35.71
N SER A 266 37.21 27.94 -35.02
CA SER A 266 37.96 27.04 -34.13
C SER A 266 37.24 26.68 -32.83
N ASN A 267 36.08 27.26 -32.52
CA ASN A 267 35.34 27.06 -31.27
C ASN A 267 34.15 26.08 -31.40
N LYS A 268 34.17 25.21 -32.41
CA LYS A 268 33.07 24.28 -32.72
C LYS A 268 32.55 23.49 -31.50
N PHE A 269 33.41 22.92 -30.68
CA PHE A 269 33.00 22.10 -29.54
C PHE A 269 32.44 22.95 -28.40
N LYS A 270 33.01 24.14 -28.18
CA LYS A 270 32.48 25.09 -27.20
C LYS A 270 31.07 25.54 -27.57
N LYS A 271 30.84 25.91 -28.84
CA LYS A 271 29.50 26.26 -29.35
C LYS A 271 28.51 25.11 -29.15
N ASP A 272 28.88 23.90 -29.58
CA ASP A 272 28.02 22.71 -29.47
C ASP A 272 27.68 22.39 -28.00
N ALA A 273 28.66 22.46 -27.09
CA ALA A 273 28.43 22.21 -25.67
C ALA A 273 27.52 23.26 -25.03
N LEU A 274 27.76 24.55 -25.25
CA LEU A 274 26.95 25.62 -24.67
C LEU A 274 25.50 25.62 -25.19
N ILE A 275 25.29 25.34 -26.48
CA ILE A 275 23.94 25.20 -27.06
C ILE A 275 23.20 24.01 -26.41
N LYS A 276 23.86 22.84 -26.30
CA LYS A 276 23.26 21.65 -25.66
C LYS A 276 22.93 21.89 -24.19
N ILE A 277 23.83 22.55 -23.46
CA ILE A 277 23.60 22.88 -22.05
C ILE A 277 22.44 23.86 -21.91
N HIS A 278 22.37 24.90 -22.74
CA HIS A 278 21.27 25.88 -22.73
C HIS A 278 19.91 25.23 -23.02
N ALA A 279 19.83 24.36 -24.04
CA ALA A 279 18.63 23.60 -24.34
C ALA A 279 18.17 22.73 -23.14
N ARG A 280 19.12 22.05 -22.49
CA ARG A 280 18.84 21.27 -21.27
C ARG A 280 18.42 22.15 -20.10
N ALA A 281 19.00 23.34 -19.96
CA ALA A 281 18.65 24.30 -18.92
C ALA A 281 17.21 24.82 -19.08
N LEU A 282 16.78 25.11 -20.32
CA LEU A 282 15.39 25.45 -20.64
C LEU A 282 14.43 24.31 -20.30
N GLN A 283 14.78 23.07 -20.64
CA GLN A 283 13.97 21.90 -20.29
C GLN A 283 13.79 21.78 -18.77
N ILE A 284 14.88 21.83 -18.01
CA ILE A 284 14.82 21.74 -16.54
C ILE A 284 14.02 22.91 -15.96
N SER A 285 14.17 24.12 -16.50
CA SER A 285 13.39 25.29 -16.06
C SER A 285 11.89 25.12 -16.29
N ASN A 286 11.48 24.51 -17.40
CA ASN A 286 10.08 24.15 -17.64
C ASN A 286 9.57 23.08 -16.66
N GLU A 287 10.37 22.06 -16.35
CA GLU A 287 10.01 21.05 -15.34
C GLU A 287 9.82 21.69 -13.96
N ILE A 288 10.71 22.62 -13.58
CA ILE A 288 10.60 23.39 -12.34
C ILE A 288 9.31 24.22 -12.34
N LEU A 289 9.01 24.95 -13.42
CA LEU A 289 7.78 25.74 -13.53
C LEU A 289 6.52 24.89 -13.32
N ILE A 290 6.46 23.70 -13.91
CA ILE A 290 5.33 22.77 -13.72
C ILE A 290 5.24 22.29 -12.27
N LEU A 291 6.36 21.90 -11.66
CA LEU A 291 6.39 21.48 -10.26
C LEU A 291 5.91 22.59 -9.33
N LEU A 292 6.31 23.84 -9.58
CA LEU A 292 5.86 25.00 -8.81
C LEU A 292 4.36 25.27 -8.99
N LYS A 293 3.85 25.24 -10.24
CA LYS A 293 2.41 25.40 -10.53
C LYS A 293 1.55 24.32 -9.87
N SER A 294 2.10 23.12 -9.65
CA SER A 294 1.43 22.02 -8.94
C SER A 294 1.72 21.97 -7.43
N GLY A 295 2.48 22.90 -6.86
CA GLY A 295 2.74 22.98 -5.41
C GLY A 295 3.80 22.01 -4.87
N TYR A 296 4.76 21.61 -5.70
CA TYR A 296 5.87 20.72 -5.32
C TYR A 296 7.20 21.48 -5.22
N ALA A 297 7.30 22.41 -4.26
CA ALA A 297 8.49 23.24 -4.04
C ALA A 297 9.77 22.42 -3.81
N ASP A 298 9.71 21.35 -3.03
CA ASP A 298 10.87 20.47 -2.78
C ASP A 298 11.36 19.77 -4.06
N GLY A 299 10.42 19.34 -4.91
CA GLY A 299 10.74 18.74 -6.20
C GLY A 299 11.34 19.75 -7.18
N ALA A 300 10.79 20.97 -7.20
CA ALA A 300 11.34 22.09 -7.96
C ALA A 300 12.77 22.42 -7.52
N ASN A 301 13.02 22.52 -6.21
CA ASN A 301 14.35 22.77 -5.66
C ASN A 301 15.34 21.65 -6.02
N ALA A 302 14.91 20.39 -5.96
CA ALA A 302 15.72 19.24 -6.38
C ALA A 302 16.10 19.32 -7.87
N ARG A 303 15.20 19.78 -8.74
CA ARG A 303 15.50 20.02 -10.16
C ARG A 303 16.42 21.21 -10.36
N TRP A 304 16.27 22.27 -9.57
CA TRP A 304 17.15 23.44 -9.62
C TRP A 304 18.62 23.05 -9.39
N ARG A 305 18.90 22.05 -8.55
CA ARG A 305 20.27 21.51 -8.37
C ARG A 305 20.96 21.23 -9.71
N SER A 306 20.28 20.52 -10.62
CA SER A 306 20.83 20.19 -11.94
C SER A 306 20.95 21.42 -12.83
N LEU A 307 20.02 22.37 -12.73
CA LEU A 307 20.11 23.64 -13.47
C LEU A 307 21.33 24.48 -13.03
N HIS A 308 21.61 24.51 -11.72
CA HIS A 308 22.79 25.18 -11.17
C HIS A 308 24.10 24.48 -11.59
N GLU A 309 24.12 23.14 -11.60
CA GLU A 309 25.26 22.38 -12.14
C GLU A 309 25.55 22.75 -13.61
N LEU A 310 24.49 22.89 -14.42
CA LEU A 310 24.62 23.34 -15.81
C LEU A 310 25.15 24.77 -15.91
N ALA A 311 24.68 25.69 -15.07
CA ALA A 311 25.18 27.07 -15.03
C ALA A 311 26.69 27.12 -14.74
N VAL A 312 27.13 26.37 -13.72
CA VAL A 312 28.54 26.29 -13.32
C VAL A 312 29.39 25.70 -14.45
N ILE A 313 28.93 24.63 -15.09
CA ILE A 313 29.64 24.03 -16.22
C ILE A 313 29.67 25.00 -17.41
N SER A 314 28.58 25.70 -17.72
CA SER A 314 28.53 26.69 -18.81
C SER A 314 29.59 27.78 -18.67
N PHE A 315 29.73 28.36 -17.47
CA PHE A 315 30.77 29.36 -17.23
C PHE A 315 32.17 28.76 -17.41
N PHE A 316 32.41 27.57 -16.85
CA PHE A 316 33.71 26.92 -16.98
C PHE A 316 34.08 26.65 -18.44
N LEU A 317 33.14 26.20 -19.26
CA LEU A 317 33.37 25.97 -20.68
C LEU A 317 33.57 27.28 -21.47
N LEU A 318 32.87 28.34 -21.09
CA LEU A 318 33.02 29.65 -21.73
C LEU A 318 34.41 30.24 -21.48
N GLU A 319 34.89 30.18 -20.24
CA GLU A 319 36.16 30.77 -19.77
C GLU A 319 37.41 30.02 -20.26
N ASN A 320 37.27 28.74 -20.62
CA ASN A 320 38.39 27.90 -21.07
C ASN A 320 38.38 27.69 -22.59
N ASP A 321 39.40 27.04 -23.15
CA ASP A 321 39.51 26.85 -24.59
C ASP A 321 38.53 25.80 -25.16
N ASN A 322 38.56 25.64 -26.48
CA ASN A 322 37.74 24.67 -27.20
C ASN A 322 38.11 23.21 -26.87
N GLU A 323 39.35 22.93 -26.43
CA GLU A 323 39.78 21.58 -26.05
C GLU A 323 39.04 21.11 -24.78
N VAL A 324 38.86 21.99 -23.78
CA VAL A 324 38.08 21.66 -22.58
C VAL A 324 36.64 21.27 -22.94
N SER A 325 36.02 21.97 -23.90
CA SER A 325 34.69 21.64 -24.38
C SER A 325 34.64 20.32 -25.16
N GLU A 326 35.69 20.01 -25.91
CA GLU A 326 35.83 18.71 -26.57
C GLU A 326 35.95 17.56 -25.55
N ARG A 327 36.77 17.74 -24.51
CA ARG A 327 36.89 16.80 -23.39
C ARG A 327 35.55 16.56 -22.72
N TYR A 328 34.81 17.63 -22.41
CA TYR A 328 33.47 17.55 -21.81
C TYR A 328 32.51 16.70 -22.64
N LEU A 329 32.43 16.94 -23.95
CA LEU A 329 31.53 16.21 -24.84
C LEU A 329 31.95 14.73 -24.99
N LYS A 330 33.24 14.45 -25.13
CA LYS A 330 33.75 13.08 -25.31
C LYS A 330 33.68 12.23 -24.03
N TYR A 331 33.60 12.87 -22.87
CA TYR A 331 33.49 12.18 -21.58
C TYR A 331 32.20 11.37 -21.43
N GLU A 332 31.18 11.60 -22.29
CA GLU A 332 30.02 10.71 -22.44
C GLU A 332 30.42 9.23 -22.60
N VAL A 333 31.52 8.95 -23.30
CA VAL A 333 32.01 7.58 -23.53
C VAL A 333 32.42 6.91 -22.21
N VAL A 334 33.04 7.66 -21.29
CA VAL A 334 33.44 7.16 -19.97
C VAL A 334 32.20 6.82 -19.14
N GLU A 335 31.22 7.72 -19.11
CA GLU A 335 29.96 7.51 -18.38
C GLU A 335 29.20 6.29 -18.93
N ARG A 336 29.05 6.18 -20.26
CA ARG A 336 28.39 5.04 -20.91
C ARG A 336 29.10 3.71 -20.65
N PHE A 337 30.43 3.71 -20.60
CA PHE A 337 31.19 2.52 -20.24
C PHE A 337 30.94 2.11 -18.78
N ASN A 338 30.96 3.06 -17.84
CA ASN A 338 30.69 2.80 -16.43
C ASN A 338 29.27 2.24 -16.22
N GLU A 339 28.26 2.84 -16.87
CA GLU A 339 26.88 2.33 -16.86
C GLU A 339 26.78 0.91 -17.44
N ALA A 340 27.44 0.66 -18.58
CA ALA A 340 27.46 -0.66 -19.21
C ALA A 340 28.14 -1.71 -18.32
N LYS A 341 29.19 -1.33 -17.59
CA LYS A 341 29.90 -2.17 -16.63
C LYS A 341 29.01 -2.53 -15.44
N ASP A 342 28.31 -1.56 -14.87
CA ASP A 342 27.37 -1.79 -13.77
C ASP A 342 26.21 -2.68 -14.20
N TYR A 343 25.65 -2.42 -15.38
CA TYR A 343 24.62 -3.27 -15.98
C TYR A 343 25.12 -4.71 -16.15
N LYS A 344 26.31 -4.91 -16.74
CA LYS A 344 26.92 -6.24 -16.94
C LYS A 344 27.09 -7.00 -15.62
N ASN A 345 27.40 -6.30 -14.52
CA ASN A 345 27.54 -6.90 -13.19
C ASN A 345 26.21 -7.35 -12.58
N GLN A 346 25.11 -6.66 -12.89
CA GLN A 346 23.80 -6.89 -12.25
C GLN A 346 22.78 -7.62 -13.13
N CYS A 347 22.93 -7.63 -14.46
CA CYS A 347 21.90 -8.08 -15.40
C CYS A 347 21.43 -9.52 -15.12
N LYS A 348 22.35 -10.43 -14.77
CA LYS A 348 22.03 -11.81 -14.42
C LYS A 348 21.15 -11.91 -13.17
N LYS A 349 21.43 -11.09 -12.15
CA LYS A 349 20.64 -11.06 -10.90
C LYS A 349 19.26 -10.45 -11.12
N LEU A 350 19.16 -9.46 -12.01
CA LEU A 350 17.91 -8.78 -12.35
C LEU A 350 17.04 -9.54 -13.37
N GLY A 351 17.54 -10.62 -13.97
CA GLY A 351 16.84 -11.37 -15.02
C GLY A 351 16.81 -10.66 -16.37
N TYR A 352 17.69 -9.67 -16.59
CA TYR A 352 17.79 -8.96 -17.87
C TYR A 352 18.81 -9.62 -18.83
N PRO A 353 18.61 -9.50 -20.15
CA PRO A 353 19.56 -10.02 -21.14
C PRO A 353 20.97 -9.45 -20.96
N PRO A 354 22.04 -10.26 -21.12
CA PRO A 354 23.40 -9.73 -21.04
C PRO A 354 23.64 -8.70 -22.14
N ILE A 355 24.51 -7.71 -21.85
CA ILE A 355 24.96 -6.77 -22.88
C ILE A 355 25.71 -7.53 -23.97
N ASP A 356 25.52 -7.12 -25.22
CA ASP A 356 26.24 -7.68 -26.35
C ASP A 356 27.76 -7.47 -26.15
N LYS A 357 28.53 -8.57 -26.28
CA LYS A 357 29.97 -8.55 -26.00
C LYS A 357 30.70 -7.60 -26.94
N TYR A 358 30.39 -7.62 -28.23
CA TYR A 358 31.03 -6.75 -29.20
C TYR A 358 30.76 -5.26 -28.91
N LYS A 359 29.54 -4.89 -28.56
CA LYS A 359 29.22 -3.51 -28.13
C LYS A 359 29.95 -3.09 -26.86
N PHE A 360 30.07 -3.98 -25.88
CA PHE A 360 30.80 -3.69 -24.65
C PHE A 360 32.30 -3.49 -24.92
N ASP A 361 32.92 -4.43 -25.64
CA ASP A 361 34.35 -4.39 -25.98
C ASP A 361 34.66 -3.13 -26.82
N LYS A 362 33.77 -2.73 -27.74
CA LYS A 362 33.92 -1.49 -28.50
C LYS A 362 33.88 -0.23 -27.62
N LEU A 363 32.97 -0.17 -26.63
CA LEU A 363 32.91 0.96 -25.69
C LEU A 363 34.18 1.03 -24.82
N GLU A 364 34.72 -0.12 -24.42
CA GLU A 364 35.98 -0.21 -23.69
C GLU A 364 37.14 0.35 -24.52
N GLU A 365 37.27 -0.09 -25.79
CA GLU A 365 38.28 0.42 -26.72
C GLU A 365 38.16 1.93 -26.97
N GLU A 366 36.94 2.44 -27.16
CA GLU A 366 36.69 3.89 -27.35
C GLU A 366 37.10 4.68 -26.10
N LYS A 367 36.77 4.17 -24.90
CA LYS A 367 37.20 4.78 -23.62
C LYS A 367 38.72 4.78 -23.49
N ASP A 368 39.38 3.66 -23.80
CA ASP A 368 40.83 3.50 -23.65
C ASP A 368 41.58 4.47 -24.55
N LYS A 369 41.16 4.60 -25.82
CA LYS A 369 41.70 5.59 -26.77
C LYS A 369 41.60 7.02 -26.24
N LEU A 370 40.48 7.39 -25.62
CA LEU A 370 40.32 8.73 -25.03
C LEU A 370 41.21 8.94 -23.81
N CYS A 371 41.45 7.91 -23.01
CA CYS A 371 42.37 7.97 -21.88
C CYS A 371 43.83 8.15 -22.35
N GLU A 372 44.21 7.51 -23.45
CA GLU A 372 45.53 7.70 -24.07
C GLU A 372 45.69 9.12 -24.66
N ILE A 373 44.64 9.68 -25.26
CA ILE A 373 44.67 11.03 -25.85
C ILE A 373 44.81 12.11 -24.77
N TYR A 374 44.01 12.04 -23.71
CA TYR A 374 43.94 13.11 -22.70
C TYR A 374 44.85 12.90 -21.49
N ASP A 375 45.44 11.71 -21.32
CA ASP A 375 46.43 11.29 -20.31
C ASP A 375 46.52 12.16 -19.04
N ASP A 376 45.41 12.20 -18.31
CA ASP A 376 45.23 13.11 -17.17
C ASP A 376 44.14 12.56 -16.23
N ASN A 377 44.16 11.25 -15.96
CA ASN A 377 43.09 10.52 -15.26
C ASN A 377 41.70 10.80 -15.85
N PHE A 378 41.58 10.80 -17.18
CA PHE A 378 40.34 11.14 -17.89
C PHE A 378 39.15 10.24 -17.53
N ASN A 379 39.40 9.02 -17.04
CA ASN A 379 38.37 8.07 -16.62
C ASN A 379 37.83 8.29 -15.19
N TRP A 380 38.40 9.20 -14.41
CA TRP A 380 37.90 9.51 -13.07
C TRP A 380 36.68 10.43 -13.15
N SER A 381 35.89 10.49 -12.07
CA SER A 381 34.84 11.48 -11.94
C SER A 381 35.39 12.88 -12.19
N TYR A 382 34.72 13.65 -13.06
CA TYR A 382 35.19 14.96 -13.54
C TYR A 382 36.54 14.93 -14.30
N GLY A 383 36.99 13.78 -14.81
CA GLY A 383 38.25 13.63 -15.55
C GLY A 383 38.30 14.41 -16.87
N TRP A 384 37.15 14.86 -17.37
CA TRP A 384 37.08 15.80 -18.50
C TRP A 384 37.69 17.16 -18.18
N ILE A 385 37.80 17.55 -16.92
CA ILE A 385 38.43 18.80 -16.49
C ILE A 385 39.95 18.63 -16.47
N PRO A 386 40.74 19.43 -17.22
CA PRO A 386 42.20 19.34 -17.13
C PRO A 386 42.72 19.64 -15.72
N SER A 387 43.62 18.79 -15.19
CA SER A 387 44.17 18.98 -13.83
C SER A 387 45.06 20.22 -13.75
N SER A 388 45.63 20.64 -14.87
CA SER A 388 46.39 21.88 -15.03
C SER A 388 45.53 23.13 -14.77
N ILE A 389 44.21 23.04 -14.97
CA ILE A 389 43.26 24.14 -14.76
C ILE A 389 42.62 24.01 -13.37
N LEU A 390 42.18 22.81 -13.00
CA LEU A 390 41.52 22.55 -11.72
C LEU A 390 41.98 21.23 -11.11
N PRO A 391 42.97 21.22 -10.20
CA PRO A 391 43.56 20.00 -9.64
C PRO A 391 42.61 19.14 -8.80
N ASP A 392 41.73 19.75 -7.97
CA ASP A 392 40.84 19.04 -7.03
C ASP A 392 39.65 18.35 -7.72
N ARG A 393 39.30 18.76 -8.97
CA ARG A 393 38.24 18.19 -9.82
C ARG A 393 36.96 17.78 -9.08
N SER A 394 36.46 18.67 -8.23
CA SER A 394 35.20 18.49 -7.53
C SER A 394 34.19 19.55 -8.00
N PHE A 395 32.88 19.26 -7.91
CA PHE A 395 31.87 20.29 -8.21
C PHE A 395 32.06 21.53 -7.33
N LYS A 396 32.50 21.34 -6.08
CA LYS A 396 32.86 22.44 -5.18
C LYS A 396 33.96 23.33 -5.77
N ALA A 397 35.06 22.71 -6.17
CA ALA A 397 36.18 23.43 -6.75
C ALA A 397 35.77 24.12 -8.05
N LEU A 398 34.86 23.51 -8.82
CA LEU A 398 34.32 24.11 -10.04
C LEU A 398 33.47 25.35 -9.73
N GLU A 399 32.55 25.27 -8.77
CA GLU A 399 31.74 26.42 -8.31
C GLU A 399 32.60 27.59 -7.82
N GLU A 400 33.66 27.29 -7.06
CA GLU A 400 34.60 28.29 -6.55
C GLU A 400 35.43 28.90 -7.69
N HIS A 401 35.83 28.10 -8.68
CA HIS A 401 36.60 28.57 -9.84
C HIS A 401 35.82 29.58 -10.69
N VAL A 402 34.53 29.33 -10.93
CA VAL A 402 33.66 30.20 -11.74
C VAL A 402 32.93 31.28 -10.91
N ASN A 403 33.31 31.45 -9.63
CA ASN A 403 32.71 32.42 -8.70
C ASN A 403 31.17 32.32 -8.55
N LEU A 404 30.63 31.10 -8.56
CA LEU A 404 29.20 30.83 -8.31
C LEU A 404 28.92 30.14 -6.97
N ASN A 405 29.93 30.06 -6.09
CA ASN A 405 29.83 29.42 -4.79
C ASN A 405 28.91 30.14 -3.79
N ASP A 406 28.40 31.33 -4.10
CA ASP A 406 27.41 32.05 -3.30
C ASP A 406 26.07 31.27 -3.19
N LEU A 407 25.74 30.48 -4.21
CA LEU A 407 24.53 29.62 -4.21
C LEU A 407 24.76 28.26 -3.53
N ARG A 408 25.98 27.99 -3.03
CA ARG A 408 26.33 26.70 -2.43
C ARG A 408 25.48 26.30 -1.21
N PRO A 409 25.05 27.22 -0.31
CA PRO A 409 24.11 26.87 0.76
C PRO A 409 22.79 26.32 0.21
N PHE A 410 22.24 26.96 -0.83
CA PHE A 410 21.04 26.49 -1.52
C PHE A 410 21.30 25.15 -2.22
N TYR A 411 22.43 24.99 -2.91
CA TYR A 411 22.80 23.74 -3.60
C TYR A 411 22.91 22.56 -2.63
N LYS A 412 23.52 22.77 -1.45
CA LYS A 412 23.58 21.75 -0.40
C LYS A 412 22.18 21.42 0.13
N PHE A 413 21.34 22.41 0.27
CA PHE A 413 19.99 22.23 0.74
C PHE A 413 19.10 21.48 -0.27
N SER A 414 19.16 21.84 -1.55
CA SER A 414 18.49 21.09 -2.64
C SER A 414 19.01 19.67 -2.79
N SER A 415 20.29 19.44 -2.50
CA SER A 415 20.86 18.09 -2.48
C SER A 415 20.29 17.23 -1.34
N ALA A 416 19.96 17.83 -0.20
CA ALA A 416 19.44 17.10 0.94
C ALA A 416 18.05 16.50 0.69
N SER A 417 17.20 17.15 -0.11
CA SER A 417 15.87 16.61 -0.47
C SER A 417 15.93 15.43 -1.45
N VAL A 418 17.06 15.26 -2.15
CA VAL A 418 17.32 14.14 -3.08
C VAL A 418 17.89 12.92 -2.37
N HIS A 419 18.77 13.13 -1.39
CA HIS A 419 19.40 12.04 -0.64
C HIS A 419 18.48 11.52 0.48
N GLY A 420 18.43 10.20 0.68
CA GLY A 420 17.64 9.56 1.74
C GLY A 420 18.16 9.75 3.17
N ASN A 421 18.87 10.85 3.45
CA ASN A 421 19.38 11.18 4.77
C ASN A 421 18.34 11.97 5.59
N SER A 422 18.56 12.09 6.90
CA SER A 422 17.61 12.76 7.80
C SER A 422 17.41 14.25 7.49
N ARG A 423 18.36 14.92 6.83
CA ARG A 423 18.21 16.33 6.47
C ARG A 423 17.13 16.55 5.42
N GLY A 424 16.87 15.55 4.56
CA GLY A 424 15.80 15.54 3.57
C GLY A 424 14.38 15.42 4.14
N LEU A 425 14.23 15.29 5.46
CA LEU A 425 12.93 15.32 6.14
C LEU A 425 12.36 16.73 6.27
N TYR A 426 13.22 17.75 6.29
CA TYR A 426 12.77 19.14 6.24
C TYR A 426 12.16 19.43 4.86
N ARG A 427 11.01 20.12 4.84
CA ARG A 427 10.24 20.39 3.62
C ARG A 427 10.13 21.87 3.34
N LEU A 428 10.55 22.30 2.15
CA LEU A 428 10.32 23.66 1.67
C LEU A 428 8.83 24.01 1.63
N GLY A 429 7.99 23.03 1.29
CA GLY A 429 6.53 23.19 1.29
C GLY A 429 5.90 23.38 2.68
N VAL A 430 6.68 23.40 3.76
CA VAL A 430 6.19 23.56 5.14
C VAL A 430 6.86 24.77 5.78
N ARG A 431 6.09 25.57 6.52
CA ARG A 431 6.63 26.69 7.29
C ARG A 431 7.53 26.18 8.41
N ASP A 432 8.54 26.95 8.79
CA ASP A 432 9.51 26.59 9.83
C ASP A 432 8.85 26.23 11.17
N ASP A 433 7.79 26.95 11.55
CA ASP A 433 7.03 26.74 12.79
C ASP A 433 6.17 25.45 12.79
N TYR A 434 6.12 24.73 11.67
CA TYR A 434 5.32 23.50 11.48
C TYR A 434 6.13 22.28 11.03
N GLN A 435 7.45 22.38 10.86
CA GLN A 435 8.30 21.28 10.38
C GLN A 435 8.15 20.00 11.24
N ASP A 436 8.03 20.14 12.56
CA ASP A 436 7.85 19.01 13.50
C ASP A 436 6.38 18.64 13.76
N LYS A 437 5.43 19.37 13.15
CA LYS A 437 3.99 19.22 13.40
C LYS A 437 3.23 18.63 12.21
N VAL A 438 3.78 18.74 11.01
CA VAL A 438 3.11 18.37 9.75
C VAL A 438 4.00 17.45 8.94
N LEU A 439 3.45 16.29 8.56
CA LEU A 439 4.05 15.40 7.57
C LEU A 439 3.46 15.72 6.20
N LEU A 440 4.18 16.50 5.38
CA LEU A 440 3.72 16.85 4.05
C LEU A 440 3.81 15.65 3.10
N CYS A 441 2.65 15.15 2.69
CA CYS A 441 2.51 14.01 1.77
C CYS A 441 2.05 14.43 0.37
N GLY A 442 1.58 15.67 0.21
CA GLY A 442 0.97 16.18 -1.00
C GLY A 442 1.48 17.57 -1.38
N THR A 443 0.62 18.34 -2.04
CA THR A 443 0.92 19.66 -2.59
C THR A 443 0.87 20.75 -1.52
N SER A 444 1.73 21.75 -1.66
CA SER A 444 1.73 22.95 -0.81
C SER A 444 1.84 24.22 -1.64
N ASP A 445 1.10 25.25 -1.23
CA ASP A 445 1.16 26.60 -1.80
C ASP A 445 2.18 27.50 -1.10
N TYR A 446 3.03 26.91 -0.25
CA TYR A 446 4.14 27.56 0.45
C TYR A 446 5.49 27.12 -0.11
N GLY A 447 6.52 27.97 0.03
CA GLY A 447 7.91 27.59 -0.19
C GLY A 447 8.38 27.71 -1.64
N LEU A 448 7.62 28.40 -2.49
CA LEU A 448 7.94 28.57 -3.90
C LEU A 448 9.03 29.63 -4.13
N ALA A 449 9.31 30.51 -3.15
CA ALA A 449 10.22 31.64 -3.34
C ALA A 449 11.64 31.24 -3.73
N ASP A 450 12.30 30.37 -2.95
CA ASP A 450 13.69 29.99 -3.24
C ASP A 450 13.82 29.30 -4.61
N PRO A 451 12.97 28.30 -4.98
CA PRO A 451 13.10 27.69 -6.29
C PRO A 451 12.75 28.65 -7.45
N LEU A 452 11.85 29.62 -7.26
CA LEU A 452 11.55 30.64 -8.27
C LEU A 452 12.79 31.51 -8.56
N GLU A 453 13.38 32.07 -7.51
CA GLU A 453 14.54 32.96 -7.62
C GLU A 453 15.77 32.23 -8.13
N THR A 454 16.09 31.08 -7.53
CA THR A 454 17.30 30.34 -7.89
C THR A 454 17.21 29.76 -9.32
N THR A 455 16.03 29.37 -9.79
CA THR A 455 15.80 28.99 -11.20
C THR A 455 16.02 30.16 -12.14
N ALA A 456 15.48 31.33 -11.81
CA ALA A 456 15.68 32.53 -12.63
C ALA A 456 17.17 32.88 -12.77
N ILE A 457 17.92 32.83 -11.66
CA ILE A 457 19.37 33.10 -11.64
C ILE A 457 20.13 32.07 -12.49
N SER A 458 19.93 30.78 -12.26
CA SER A 458 20.68 29.73 -12.97
C SER A 458 20.31 29.64 -14.47
N LEU A 459 19.05 29.91 -14.85
CA LEU A 459 18.66 30.01 -16.25
C LEU A 459 19.29 31.24 -16.92
N PHE A 460 19.32 32.38 -16.23
CA PHE A 460 20.04 33.56 -16.71
C PHE A 460 21.51 33.25 -16.93
N HIS A 461 22.18 32.62 -15.95
CA HIS A 461 23.60 32.23 -16.05
C HIS A 461 23.90 31.34 -17.27
N THR A 462 23.09 30.31 -17.51
CA THR A 462 23.27 29.44 -18.70
C THR A 462 23.02 30.22 -20.00
N THR A 463 22.03 31.11 -20.02
CA THR A 463 21.68 31.91 -21.19
C THR A 463 22.76 32.95 -21.52
N ILE A 464 23.29 33.68 -20.53
CA ILE A 464 24.37 34.64 -20.76
C ILE A 464 25.65 33.93 -21.25
N CYS A 465 25.91 32.69 -20.83
CA CYS A 465 27.07 31.97 -21.32
C CYS A 465 26.98 31.70 -22.82
N LEU A 466 25.79 31.34 -23.31
CA LEU A 466 25.54 31.18 -24.74
C LEU A 466 25.60 32.52 -25.48
N LEU A 467 24.92 33.56 -24.97
CA LEU A 467 24.84 34.87 -25.63
C LEU A 467 26.17 35.65 -25.66
N ASN A 468 27.09 35.34 -24.73
CA ASN A 468 28.45 35.88 -24.72
C ASN A 468 29.42 35.11 -25.64
N MET A 469 28.97 34.02 -26.28
CA MET A 469 29.75 33.39 -27.33
C MET A 469 29.65 34.24 -28.60
N GLU A 470 30.74 34.88 -29.03
CA GLU A 470 30.75 35.83 -30.16
C GLU A 470 29.69 36.96 -29.97
N PRO A 471 29.81 37.81 -28.94
CA PRO A 471 28.76 38.74 -28.58
C PRO A 471 28.58 39.83 -29.65
N ASP A 472 27.31 40.16 -29.91
CA ASP A 472 26.92 41.28 -30.76
C ASP A 472 25.99 42.24 -29.98
N TYR A 473 25.59 43.35 -30.60
CA TYR A 473 24.69 44.30 -29.93
C TYR A 473 23.35 43.67 -29.53
N GLU A 474 22.83 42.75 -30.34
CA GLU A 474 21.55 42.09 -30.09
C GLU A 474 21.65 41.13 -28.90
N SER A 475 22.73 40.33 -28.81
CA SER A 475 22.96 39.42 -27.69
C SER A 475 23.19 40.19 -26.39
N MET A 476 23.92 41.32 -26.43
CA MET A 476 24.07 42.21 -25.27
C MET A 476 22.74 42.83 -24.82
N PHE A 477 21.88 43.24 -25.76
CA PHE A 477 20.54 43.74 -25.45
C PHE A 477 19.66 42.65 -24.81
N GLN A 478 19.67 41.44 -25.37
CA GLN A 478 18.96 40.28 -24.82
C GLN A 478 19.41 39.96 -23.40
N ILE A 479 20.72 40.00 -23.11
CA ILE A 479 21.26 39.82 -21.75
C ILE A 479 20.64 40.84 -20.77
N GLN A 480 20.58 42.13 -21.13
CA GLN A 480 20.00 43.16 -20.26
C GLN A 480 18.49 42.97 -20.05
N LEU A 481 17.77 42.59 -21.11
CA LEU A 481 16.34 42.27 -21.03
C LEU A 481 16.09 41.10 -20.07
N ILE A 482 16.82 39.99 -20.24
CA ILE A 482 16.69 38.78 -19.41
C ILE A 482 17.05 39.10 -17.95
N LYS A 483 18.11 39.90 -17.72
CA LYS A 483 18.49 40.35 -16.37
C LYS A 483 17.33 41.09 -15.67
N SER A 484 16.58 41.90 -16.41
CA SER A 484 15.43 42.65 -15.85
C SER A 484 14.34 41.74 -15.29
N PHE A 485 14.11 40.57 -15.89
CA PHE A 485 13.21 39.55 -15.33
C PHE A 485 13.75 38.96 -14.03
N VAL A 486 15.04 38.61 -13.98
CA VAL A 486 15.68 38.04 -12.78
C VAL A 486 15.61 39.02 -11.60
N ASP A 487 15.91 40.29 -11.86
CA ASP A 487 15.86 41.35 -10.85
C ASP A 487 14.44 41.55 -10.27
N GLU A 488 13.39 41.20 -11.02
CA GLU A 488 11.99 41.33 -10.58
C GLU A 488 11.45 40.07 -9.88
N ILE A 489 11.80 38.86 -10.36
CA ILE A 489 11.23 37.59 -9.87
C ILE A 489 11.45 37.40 -8.36
N GLY A 490 12.69 37.53 -7.89
CA GLY A 490 13.05 37.29 -6.48
C GLY A 490 12.24 38.16 -5.50
N PRO A 491 12.28 39.50 -5.64
CA PRO A 491 11.50 40.40 -4.78
C PRO A 491 9.99 40.13 -4.80
N LYS A 492 9.40 39.79 -5.95
CA LYS A 492 7.97 39.45 -6.04
C LYS A 492 7.65 38.12 -5.38
N ALA A 493 8.50 37.11 -5.56
CA ALA A 493 8.35 35.80 -4.93
C ALA A 493 8.44 35.87 -3.39
N VAL A 494 9.47 36.56 -2.87
CA VAL A 494 9.64 36.80 -1.42
C VAL A 494 8.45 37.56 -0.84
N LYS A 495 7.90 38.53 -1.56
CA LYS A 495 6.71 39.29 -1.12
C LYS A 495 5.48 38.39 -0.97
N VAL A 496 5.27 37.43 -1.87
CA VAL A 496 4.16 36.47 -1.76
C VAL A 496 4.39 35.53 -0.58
N GLN A 497 5.60 34.98 -0.46
CA GLN A 497 5.99 34.08 0.63
C GLN A 497 5.74 34.70 2.01
N LYS A 498 6.24 35.92 2.25
CA LYS A 498 6.06 36.64 3.52
C LYS A 498 4.59 36.86 3.87
N LYS A 499 3.75 37.18 2.88
CA LYS A 499 2.30 37.30 3.11
C LYS A 499 1.67 36.01 3.62
N LEU A 500 2.19 34.84 3.23
CA LEU A 500 1.72 33.53 3.72
C LEU A 500 2.25 33.23 5.12
N GLU A 501 3.45 33.69 5.45
CA GLU A 501 4.06 33.59 6.78
C GLU A 501 3.29 34.45 7.81
N ASP A 502 2.84 35.63 7.41
CA ASP A 502 2.09 36.57 8.24
C ASP A 502 0.62 36.15 8.51
N MET A 503 0.13 35.06 7.89
CA MET A 503 -1.22 34.56 8.15
C MET A 503 -1.29 33.79 9.48
N ASP A 504 -2.09 34.28 10.43
CA ASP A 504 -2.35 33.65 11.74
C ASP A 504 -2.92 32.22 11.64
N HIS A 505 -3.63 31.92 10.56
CA HIS A 505 -4.25 30.62 10.29
C HIS A 505 -3.83 30.13 8.90
N TYR A 506 -2.62 29.59 8.81
CA TYR A 506 -2.18 28.86 7.62
C TYR A 506 -2.70 27.41 7.66
N ASN A 507 -3.77 27.14 6.91
CA ASN A 507 -4.25 25.77 6.73
C ASN A 507 -3.38 25.04 5.70
N PHE A 508 -2.58 24.09 6.17
CA PHE A 508 -1.88 23.16 5.29
C PHE A 508 -2.92 22.30 4.57
N TRP A 509 -2.80 22.22 3.24
CA TRP A 509 -3.48 21.20 2.46
C TRP A 509 -2.73 19.88 2.69
N ILE A 510 -3.28 19.00 3.53
CA ILE A 510 -2.73 17.66 3.82
C ILE A 510 -3.39 16.62 2.92
#